data_AF-A0A920PBF8-F1
#
_entry.id   AF-A0A920PBF8-F1
#
_cell.length_a   1.000
_cell.length_b   1.000
_cell.length_c   1.000
_cell.angle_alpha   90.00
_cell.angle_beta   90.00
_cell.angle_gamma   90.00
#
_symmetry.space_group_name_H-M   'P 1'
#
loop_
_entity.id
_entity.type
_entity.pdbx_description
1 polymer ?
#
loop_
_entity_poly.entity_id
_entity_poly.type
_entity_poly.pdbx_seq_one_letter_code
_entity_poly.pdbx_strand_id
1 'polypeptide(L)' 'MSVCAIVPAGGLGTRMGGTVPKQFQNLNGKPILYYTLKALQDSKLNF' A
#
# COMPACT_ATOMS: atom_id res chain seq x y z
N MET A 1 -3.60 -8.74 23.49
CA MET A 1 -4.54 -8.56 22.35
C MET A 1 -3.70 -8.43 21.11
N SER A 2 -3.85 -9.33 20.14
CA SER A 2 -3.13 -9.24 18.86
C SER A 2 -4.00 -8.46 17.87
N VAL A 3 -3.39 -7.53 17.14
CA VAL A 3 -4.06 -6.72 16.12
C VAL A 3 -3.51 -7.14 14.76
N CYS A 4 -4.36 -7.27 13.75
CA CYS A 4 -3.94 -7.58 12.39
C CYS A 4 -4.48 -6.52 11.43
N ALA A 5 -3.65 -6.08 10.48
CA ALA A 5 -4.03 -5.15 9.43
C ALA A 5 -4.17 -5.86 8.09
N ILE A 6 -5.25 -5.58 7.36
CA ILE A 6 -5.50 -6.12 6.01
C ILE A 6 -5.44 -4.96 5.02
N VAL A 7 -4.58 -5.08 3.99
CA VAL A 7 -4.43 -4.09 2.94
C VAL A 7 -4.92 -4.68 1.61
N PRO A 8 -6.17 -4.42 1.18
CA PRO A 8 -6.66 -4.90 -0.10
C PRO A 8 -5.98 -4.12 -1.24
N ALA A 9 -5.07 -4.80 -1.96
CA ALA A 9 -4.28 -4.22 -3.03
C ALA A 9 -4.31 -5.04 -4.33
N GLY A 10 -5.31 -5.89 -4.53
CA GLY A 10 -5.42 -6.78 -5.71
C GLY A 10 -6.05 -6.15 -6.96
N GLY A 11 -6.48 -4.89 -6.91
CA GLY A 11 -7.14 -4.22 -8.03
C GLY A 11 -6.18 -3.73 -9.11
N LEU A 12 -6.66 -3.68 -10.37
CA LEU A 12 -5.85 -3.23 -11.51
C LEU A 12 -5.62 -1.70 -11.53
N GLY A 13 -6.53 -0.91 -10.96
CA GLY A 13 -6.37 0.54 -10.90
C GLY A 13 -6.54 1.27 -12.25
N THR A 14 -7.41 0.78 -13.12
CA THR A 14 -7.59 1.25 -14.51
C THR A 14 -7.86 2.75 -14.67
N ARG A 15 -8.49 3.41 -13.70
CA ARG A 15 -8.72 4.86 -13.74
C ARG A 15 -7.47 5.69 -13.46
N MET A 16 -6.50 5.14 -12.73
CA MET A 16 -5.25 5.82 -12.43
C MET A 16 -4.29 5.81 -13.64
N GLY A 17 -4.58 4.95 -14.63
CA GLY A 17 -3.76 4.78 -15.83
C GLY A 17 -2.46 4.02 -15.56
N GLY A 18 -1.66 3.83 -16.61
CA GLY A 18 -0.39 3.10 -16.57
C GLY A 18 -0.52 1.60 -16.88
N THR A 19 0.61 0.96 -17.18
CA THR A 19 0.70 -0.47 -17.51
C THR A 19 0.95 -1.36 -16.30
N VAL A 20 1.27 -0.75 -15.16
CA VAL A 20 1.57 -1.42 -13.88
C VAL A 20 0.38 -1.24 -12.94
N PRO A 21 -0.11 -2.29 -12.23
CA PRO A 21 -1.17 -2.14 -11.24
C PRO A 21 -0.84 -1.08 -10.19
N LYS A 22 -1.83 -0.28 -9.78
CA LYS A 22 -1.62 0.98 -9.05
C LYS A 22 -0.72 0.83 -7.81
N GLN A 23 -0.87 -0.26 -7.05
CA GLN A 23 -0.15 -0.49 -5.81
C GLN A 23 1.37 -0.62 -6.02
N PHE A 24 1.79 -1.00 -7.22
CA PHE A 24 3.19 -1.16 -7.60
C PHE A 24 3.75 0.02 -8.40
N GLN A 25 2.91 1.00 -8.76
CA GLN A 25 3.40 2.21 -9.42
C GLN A 25 4.27 3.02 -8.45
N ASN A 26 5.33 3.62 -8.99
CA ASN A 26 6.24 4.44 -8.23
C ASN A 26 5.64 5.82 -7.94
N LEU A 27 5.72 6.21 -6.67
CA LEU A 27 5.49 7.55 -6.17
C LEU A 27 6.77 7.96 -5.44
N ASN A 28 7.43 9.04 -5.86
CA ASN A 28 8.67 9.53 -5.25
C ASN A 28 9.75 8.45 -5.05
N GLY A 29 9.94 7.59 -6.05
CA GLY A 29 10.96 6.54 -6.05
C GLY A 29 10.62 5.29 -5.27
N LYS A 30 9.41 5.16 -4.70
CA LYS A 30 8.96 3.93 -4.02
C LYS A 30 7.55 3.53 -4.47
N PRO A 31 7.21 2.23 -4.48
CA PRO A 31 5.85 1.81 -4.82
C PRO A 31 4.80 2.41 -3.89
N ILE A 32 3.60 2.71 -4.38
CA ILE A 32 2.51 3.23 -3.52
C ILE A 32 2.27 2.32 -2.29
N LEU A 33 2.33 0.99 -2.47
CA LEU A 33 2.17 0.03 -1.38
C LEU A 33 3.19 0.22 -0.24
N TYR A 34 4.41 0.68 -0.54
CA TYR A 34 5.44 0.97 0.46
C TYR A 34 4.93 1.98 1.49
N TYR A 35 4.32 3.07 1.05
CA TYR A 35 3.86 4.14 1.93
C TYR A 35 2.72 3.67 2.84
N THR A 36 1.81 2.83 2.32
CA THR A 36 0.75 2.22 3.13
C THR A 36 1.33 1.33 4.23
N LEU A 37 2.28 0.45 3.88
CA LEU A 37 2.91 -0.45 4.85
C LEU A 37 3.76 0.31 5.88
N LYS A 38 4.48 1.34 5.43
CA LYS A 38 5.29 2.20 6.32
C LYS A 38 4.41 2.95 7.31
N ALA A 39 3.29 3.52 6.86
CA ALA A 39 2.34 4.20 7.73
C ALA A 39 1.70 3.26 8.77
N LEU A 40 1.39 2.01 8.38
CA LEU A 40 0.94 0.99 9.33
C LEU A 40 2.06 0.70 10.33
N GLN A 41 3.25 0.32 9.87
CA GLN A 41 4.41 -0.01 10.71
C GLN A 41 4.77 1.10 11.71
N ASP A 42 4.65 2.38 11.33
CA ASP A 42 4.96 3.53 12.16
C ASP A 42 3.81 3.94 13.10
N SER A 43 2.65 3.32 12.98
CA SER A 43 1.51 3.63 13.82
C SER A 43 1.74 3.17 15.27
N LYS A 44 0.95 3.70 16.20
CA LYS A 44 0.98 3.30 17.62
C LYS A 44 0.37 1.92 17.88
N LEU A 45 -0.12 1.24 16.85
CA LEU A 45 -0.72 -0.07 16.96
C LEU A 45 0.39 -1.13 16.95
N ASN A 46 0.42 -1.97 17.98
CA ASN A 46 1.24 -3.17 17.99
C ASN A 46 0.48 -4.28 17.25
N PHE A 47 0.74 -4.39 15.94
CA PHE A 47 0.39 -5.58 15.15
C PHE A 47 1.50 -6.62 15.25
#